data_AF-A0A1E5SP03-F1
#
_entry.id   AF-A0A1E5SP03-F1
#
_cell.length_a   1.000
_cell.length_b   1.000
_cell.length_c   1.000
_cell.angle_alpha   90.00
_cell.angle_beta   90.00
_cell.angle_gamma   90.00
#
_symmetry.space_group_name_H-M   'P 1'
#
loop_
_entity.id
_entity.type
_entity.pdbx_description
1 polymer ?
#
loop_
_entity_poly.entity_id
_entity_poly.type
_entity_poly.pdbx_seq_one_letter_code
_entity_poly.pdbx_strand_id
1 'polypeptide(L)'
;MNVYVVLIVFSSIAVAMCFFMISYLLFVKKQLNTRTKLLALIVSALAVRIAKSVFFFLIPQLSTFGVALGFLGFSLLGPLLYFYFQGSYHKENQFSFRKIDLVHIIIPVSGFIGIITLGNYLDQFYLACSISLGFYLLLIFRSPSYNDLSPWDLMLYRLMLVLLVAFTFPYFFKYVHSYAIGTAISSAVVYCMFFYFLKYAPRLSTKVNELEVNLQLEQKIINALELDEVYRQSALTLSEFSELVGVPQYIISRVTKKVYKKTFPETVNSLRISDVQEKLKQSDAKGAKIEQLAFDAGFNTLSTFYAVFKKETSMTPREYQRKLIA
;
A
#
# COMPACT_ATOMS: atom_id res chain seq x y z
N MET A 1 -19.38 33.10 16.26
CA MET A 1 -18.79 32.91 14.92
C MET A 1 -19.89 32.43 13.97
N ASN A 2 -20.06 33.05 12.80
CA ASN A 2 -21.08 32.65 11.82
C ASN A 2 -20.84 31.19 11.41
N VAL A 3 -21.89 30.35 11.41
CA VAL A 3 -21.81 28.92 11.07
C VAL A 3 -21.16 28.70 9.70
N TYR A 4 -21.37 29.61 8.75
CA TYR A 4 -20.74 29.54 7.43
C TYR A 4 -19.23 29.78 7.48
N VAL A 5 -18.74 30.64 8.39
CA VAL A 5 -17.29 30.88 8.56
C VAL A 5 -16.62 29.63 9.12
N VAL A 6 -17.24 28.97 10.10
CA VAL A 6 -16.76 27.67 10.63
C VAL A 6 -16.65 26.65 9.49
N LEU A 7 -17.70 26.54 8.68
CA LEU A 7 -17.78 25.59 7.57
C LEU A 7 -16.73 25.86 6.50
N ILE A 8 -16.48 27.13 6.16
CA ILE A 8 -15.45 27.54 5.20
C ILE A 8 -14.06 27.13 5.69
N VAL A 9 -13.74 27.41 6.96
CA VAL A 9 -12.43 27.04 7.54
C VAL A 9 -12.27 25.52 7.55
N PHE A 10 -13.27 24.79 8.05
CA PHE A 10 -13.28 23.34 8.07
C PHE A 10 -13.11 22.71 6.68
N SER A 11 -13.82 23.24 5.68
CA SER A 11 -13.76 22.70 4.33
C SER A 11 -12.49 23.09 3.57
N SER A 12 -11.93 24.27 3.84
CA SER A 12 -10.64 24.69 3.27
C SER A 12 -9.49 23.79 3.73
N ILE A 13 -9.49 23.38 5.00
CA ILE A 13 -8.50 22.43 5.54
C ILE A 13 -8.63 21.07 4.83
N ALA A 14 -9.86 20.58 4.61
CA ALA A 14 -10.09 19.35 3.85
C ALA A 14 -9.54 19.44 2.41
N VAL A 15 -9.73 20.58 1.73
CA VAL A 15 -9.13 20.82 0.40
C VAL A 15 -7.61 20.77 0.45
N ALA A 16 -6.98 21.40 1.45
CA ALA A 16 -5.52 21.33 1.64
C ALA A 16 -5.02 19.89 1.87
N MET A 17 -5.77 19.08 2.62
CA MET A 17 -5.47 17.65 2.81
C MET A 17 -5.55 16.87 1.49
N CYS A 18 -6.52 17.17 0.62
CA CYS A 18 -6.56 16.59 -0.72
C CYS A 18 -5.30 16.95 -1.53
N PHE A 19 -4.87 18.22 -1.53
CA PHE A 19 -3.65 18.64 -2.22
C PHE A 19 -2.40 17.90 -1.72
N PHE A 20 -2.29 17.70 -0.40
CA PHE A 20 -1.21 16.89 0.17
C PHE A 20 -1.25 15.46 -0.36
N MET A 21 -2.41 14.80 -0.29
CA MET A 21 -2.57 13.42 -0.78
C MET A 21 -2.24 13.29 -2.26
N ILE A 22 -2.72 14.21 -3.10
CA ILE A 22 -2.43 14.24 -4.53
C ILE A 22 -0.92 14.39 -4.76
N SER A 23 -0.28 15.34 -4.08
CA SER A 23 1.15 15.60 -4.22
C SER A 23 1.99 14.39 -3.80
N TYR A 24 1.63 13.73 -2.70
CA TYR A 24 2.28 12.50 -2.28
C TYR A 24 2.12 11.38 -3.33
N LEU A 25 0.89 11.17 -3.81
CA LEU A 25 0.58 10.12 -4.78
C LEU A 25 1.32 10.32 -6.11
N LEU A 26 1.48 11.57 -6.56
CA LEU A 26 2.09 11.90 -7.85
C LEU A 26 3.62 12.03 -7.81
N PHE A 27 4.18 12.63 -6.76
CA PHE A 27 5.60 13.01 -6.73
C PHE A 27 6.47 12.20 -5.76
N VAL A 28 5.89 11.71 -4.66
CA VAL A 28 6.67 10.98 -3.64
C VAL A 28 6.71 9.48 -3.93
N LYS A 29 5.66 8.94 -4.55
CA LYS A 29 5.62 7.52 -4.88
C LYS A 29 6.49 7.20 -6.10
N LYS A 30 7.59 6.47 -5.89
CA LYS A 30 8.56 6.08 -6.94
C LYS A 30 7.97 5.30 -8.13
N GLN A 31 6.83 4.62 -7.97
CA GLN A 31 6.15 3.91 -9.05
C GLN A 31 4.68 4.37 -9.17
N LEU A 32 4.41 5.14 -10.23
CA LEU A 32 3.08 5.60 -10.61
C LEU A 32 2.33 4.54 -11.41
N ASN A 33 1.82 3.52 -10.71
CA ASN A 33 0.88 2.58 -11.34
C ASN A 33 -0.48 3.26 -11.63
N THR A 34 -1.23 2.72 -12.58
CA THR A 34 -2.53 3.26 -13.02
C THR A 34 -3.50 3.46 -11.86
N ARG A 35 -3.51 2.55 -10.89
CA ARG A 35 -4.33 2.65 -9.66
C ARG A 35 -4.01 3.89 -8.82
N THR A 36 -2.72 4.22 -8.66
CA THR A 36 -2.30 5.43 -7.92
C THR A 36 -2.76 6.69 -8.66
N LYS A 37 -2.66 6.69 -10.00
CA LYS A 37 -3.15 7.79 -10.84
C LYS A 37 -4.68 7.97 -10.71
N LEU A 38 -5.43 6.87 -10.77
CA LEU A 38 -6.89 6.89 -10.59
C LEU A 38 -7.29 7.37 -9.20
N LEU A 39 -6.58 6.94 -8.15
CA LEU A 39 -6.81 7.45 -6.79
C LEU A 39 -6.55 8.95 -6.69
N ALA A 40 -5.46 9.44 -7.31
CA ALA A 40 -5.17 10.87 -7.34
C ALA A 40 -6.28 11.65 -8.07
N LEU A 41 -6.85 11.10 -9.15
CA LEU A 41 -7.99 11.69 -9.86
C LEU A 41 -9.26 11.72 -8.99
N ILE A 42 -9.56 10.64 -8.25
CA ILE A 42 -10.69 10.60 -7.30
C ILE A 42 -10.53 11.69 -6.23
N VAL A 43 -9.33 11.81 -5.64
CA VAL A 43 -9.05 12.84 -4.63
C VAL A 43 -9.14 14.24 -5.23
N SER A 44 -8.69 14.42 -6.47
CA SER A 44 -8.81 15.70 -7.20
C SER A 44 -10.26 16.08 -7.46
N ALA A 45 -11.09 15.12 -7.88
CA ALA A 45 -12.51 15.30 -8.07
C ALA A 45 -13.24 15.72 -6.78
N LEU A 46 -12.90 15.11 -5.64
CA LEU A 46 -13.39 15.53 -4.32
C LEU A 46 -12.93 16.95 -3.97
N ALA A 47 -11.64 17.27 -4.20
CA ALA A 47 -11.07 18.58 -3.92
C ALA A 47 -11.77 19.69 -4.70
N VAL A 48 -11.94 19.53 -6.02
CA VAL A 48 -12.64 20.49 -6.90
C VAL A 48 -14.05 20.74 -6.40
N ARG A 49 -14.76 19.67 -6.03
CA ARG A 49 -16.11 19.78 -5.52
C ARG A 49 -16.19 20.54 -4.19
N ILE A 50 -15.28 20.28 -3.24
CA ILE A 50 -15.30 20.95 -1.93
C ILE A 50 -14.86 22.40 -2.10
N ALA A 51 -13.83 22.66 -2.92
CA ALA A 51 -13.37 24.00 -3.25
C ALA A 51 -14.49 24.83 -3.87
N LYS A 52 -15.28 24.27 -4.81
CA LYS A 52 -16.47 24.94 -5.36
C LYS A 52 -17.44 25.36 -4.26
N SER A 53 -17.72 24.47 -3.29
CA SER A 53 -18.60 24.81 -2.16
C SER A 53 -18.03 25.93 -1.29
N VAL A 54 -16.72 25.91 -1.02
CA VAL A 54 -16.04 26.98 -0.27
C VAL A 54 -16.17 28.32 -1.00
N PHE A 55 -15.87 28.36 -2.30
CA PHE A 55 -16.01 29.59 -3.09
C PHE A 55 -17.46 30.07 -3.18
N PHE A 56 -18.44 29.15 -3.22
CA PHE A 56 -19.86 29.51 -3.20
C PHE A 56 -20.27 30.27 -1.93
N PHE A 57 -19.69 29.94 -0.78
CA PHE A 57 -19.97 30.66 0.48
C PHE A 57 -19.14 31.93 0.65
N LEU A 58 -17.99 32.04 -0.01
CA LEU A 58 -17.11 33.22 0.06
C LEU A 58 -17.50 34.33 -0.92
N ILE A 59 -17.94 33.95 -2.12
CA ILE A 59 -18.23 34.86 -3.23
C ILE A 59 -19.72 34.75 -3.56
N PRO A 60 -20.56 35.65 -3.04
CA PRO A 60 -21.95 35.75 -3.47
C PRO A 60 -21.98 35.97 -4.99
N GLN A 61 -22.67 35.11 -5.74
CA GLN A 61 -22.66 35.05 -7.23
C GLN A 61 -21.43 34.37 -7.85
N LEU A 62 -21.07 33.18 -7.36
CA LEU A 62 -20.15 32.30 -8.07
C LEU A 62 -20.61 32.09 -9.53
N SER A 63 -19.69 32.23 -10.48
CA SER A 63 -19.99 32.07 -11.91
C SER A 63 -20.57 30.68 -12.21
N THR A 64 -21.41 30.59 -13.25
CA THR A 64 -21.95 29.33 -13.77
C THR A 64 -20.83 28.34 -14.11
N PHE A 65 -19.68 28.84 -14.55
CA PHE A 65 -18.46 28.07 -14.76
C PHE A 65 -17.95 27.40 -13.47
N GLY A 66 -17.88 28.14 -12.36
CA GLY A 66 -17.48 27.58 -11.07
C GLY A 66 -18.43 26.47 -10.60
N VAL A 67 -19.73 26.65 -10.80
CA VAL A 67 -20.74 25.62 -10.51
C VAL A 67 -20.57 24.39 -11.41
N ALA A 68 -20.34 24.58 -12.71
CA ALA A 68 -20.08 23.51 -13.66
C ALA A 68 -18.82 22.71 -13.30
N LEU A 69 -17.73 23.37 -12.88
CA LEU A 69 -16.53 22.67 -12.41
C LEU A 69 -16.81 21.77 -11.20
N GLY A 70 -17.60 22.25 -10.23
CA GLY A 70 -18.01 21.44 -9.09
C GLY A 70 -18.86 20.23 -9.50
N PHE A 71 -19.73 20.39 -10.49
CA PHE A 71 -20.49 19.29 -11.09
C PHE A 71 -19.58 18.28 -11.80
N LEU A 72 -18.60 18.75 -12.59
CA LEU A 72 -17.65 17.90 -13.29
C LEU A 72 -16.86 17.02 -12.31
N GLY A 73 -16.36 17.63 -11.23
CA GLY A 73 -15.71 16.87 -10.15
C GLY A 73 -16.62 15.79 -9.57
N PHE A 74 -17.88 16.12 -9.27
CA PHE A 74 -18.79 15.15 -8.66
C PHE A 74 -19.22 14.02 -9.61
N SER A 75 -19.54 14.34 -10.86
CA SER A 75 -19.96 13.37 -11.88
C SER A 75 -18.85 12.37 -12.25
N LEU A 76 -17.59 12.76 -12.15
CA LEU A 76 -16.44 11.90 -12.41
C LEU A 76 -16.17 10.87 -11.30
N LEU A 77 -16.67 11.07 -10.08
CA LEU A 77 -16.37 10.17 -8.96
C LEU A 77 -16.80 8.72 -9.24
N GLY A 78 -18.00 8.51 -9.77
CA GLY A 78 -18.52 7.17 -10.07
C GLY A 78 -17.64 6.40 -11.06
N PRO A 79 -17.43 6.91 -12.28
CA PRO A 79 -16.55 6.28 -13.27
C PRO A 79 -15.13 6.04 -12.77
N LEU A 80 -14.50 7.04 -12.14
CA LEU A 80 -13.13 6.93 -11.64
C LEU A 80 -13.02 5.86 -10.55
N LEU A 81 -14.02 5.78 -9.67
CA LEU A 81 -14.10 4.73 -8.65
C LEU A 81 -14.21 3.36 -9.31
N TYR A 82 -15.11 3.19 -10.29
CA TYR A 82 -15.27 1.92 -10.99
C TYR A 82 -13.97 1.41 -11.62
N PHE A 83 -13.24 2.27 -12.35
CA PHE A 83 -11.95 1.90 -12.93
C PHE A 83 -10.88 1.62 -11.87
N TYR A 84 -10.89 2.37 -10.77
CA TYR A 84 -9.98 2.12 -9.66
C TYR A 84 -10.17 0.71 -9.07
N PHE A 85 -11.42 0.26 -8.92
CA PHE A 85 -11.72 -1.08 -8.40
C PHE A 85 -11.48 -2.20 -9.42
N GLN A 86 -11.82 -2.00 -10.70
CA GLN A 86 -11.47 -2.97 -11.75
C GLN A 86 -9.95 -3.20 -11.85
N GLY A 87 -9.16 -2.13 -11.78
CA GLY A 87 -7.70 -2.22 -11.80
C GLY A 87 -7.10 -2.92 -10.57
N SER A 88 -7.87 -3.12 -9.50
CA SER A 88 -7.42 -3.86 -8.31
C SER A 88 -7.60 -5.39 -8.43
N TYR A 89 -8.39 -5.87 -9.40
CA TYR A 89 -8.71 -7.29 -9.58
C TYR A 89 -7.71 -8.02 -10.47
N HIS A 90 -7.17 -7.36 -11.51
CA HIS A 90 -6.16 -7.95 -12.37
C HIS A 90 -4.78 -7.93 -11.68
N LYS A 91 -4.25 -9.11 -11.31
CA LYS A 91 -2.90 -9.30 -10.75
C LYS A 91 -1.80 -8.68 -11.62
N GLU A 92 -2.04 -8.60 -12.93
CA GLU A 92 -1.28 -7.79 -13.86
C GLU A 92 -1.84 -6.36 -13.82
N ASN A 93 -1.11 -5.43 -13.19
CA ASN A 93 -1.44 -4.00 -13.01
C ASN A 93 -1.68 -3.19 -14.32
N GLN A 94 -2.03 -3.82 -15.43
CA GLN A 94 -2.26 -3.21 -16.73
C GLN A 94 -3.75 -3.15 -17.05
N PHE A 95 -4.48 -2.28 -16.35
CA PHE A 95 -5.76 -1.82 -16.88
C PHE A 95 -5.50 -1.06 -18.19
N SER A 96 -5.96 -1.60 -19.31
CA SER A 96 -5.91 -0.96 -20.63
C SER A 96 -7.23 -0.26 -20.90
N PHE A 97 -7.20 1.07 -20.97
CA PHE A 97 -8.35 1.90 -21.33
C PHE A 97 -8.84 1.51 -22.73
N ARG A 98 -10.08 1.04 -22.85
CA ARG A 98 -10.70 0.70 -24.13
C ARG A 98 -11.43 1.92 -24.68
N LYS A 99 -11.56 2.04 -26.00
CA LYS A 99 -12.32 3.15 -26.61
C LYS A 99 -13.78 3.22 -26.14
N ILE A 100 -14.37 2.09 -25.78
CA ILE A 100 -15.73 2.03 -25.25
C ILE A 100 -15.84 2.66 -23.85
N ASP A 101 -14.74 2.75 -23.10
CA ASP A 101 -14.72 3.36 -21.75
C ASP A 101 -14.93 4.88 -21.79
N LEU A 102 -14.81 5.51 -22.97
CA LEU A 102 -15.12 6.92 -23.17
C LEU A 102 -16.61 7.24 -22.93
N VAL A 103 -17.50 6.25 -23.00
CA VAL A 103 -18.93 6.45 -22.72
C VAL A 103 -19.18 6.95 -21.31
N HIS A 104 -18.30 6.61 -20.36
CA HIS A 104 -18.42 7.01 -18.97
C HIS A 104 -18.13 8.51 -18.74
N ILE A 105 -17.51 9.19 -19.72
CA ILE A 105 -17.20 10.63 -19.68
C ILE A 105 -18.34 11.47 -20.27
N ILE A 106 -19.26 10.86 -21.02
CA ILE A 106 -20.35 11.58 -21.71
C ILE A 106 -21.22 12.35 -20.72
N ILE A 107 -21.65 11.73 -19.62
CA ILE A 107 -22.50 12.35 -18.59
C ILE A 107 -21.78 13.55 -17.92
N PRO A 108 -20.53 13.42 -17.43
CA PRO A 108 -19.76 14.55 -16.92
C PRO A 108 -19.64 15.73 -17.89
N VAL A 109 -19.32 15.47 -19.16
CA VAL A 109 -19.09 16.52 -20.15
C VAL A 109 -20.38 17.18 -20.59
N SER A 110 -21.44 16.40 -20.86
CA SER A 110 -22.73 16.95 -21.28
C SER A 110 -23.37 17.80 -20.19
N GLY A 111 -23.29 17.36 -18.93
CA GLY A 111 -23.78 18.14 -17.80
C GLY A 111 -22.94 19.39 -17.53
N PHE A 112 -21.62 19.34 -17.70
CA PHE A 112 -20.77 20.53 -17.62
C PHE A 112 -21.17 21.61 -18.63
N ILE A 113 -21.34 21.21 -19.90
CA ILE A 113 -21.78 22.11 -20.98
C ILE A 113 -23.20 22.62 -20.67
N GLY A 114 -24.12 21.73 -20.31
CA GLY A 114 -25.51 22.06 -20.00
C GLY A 114 -25.66 23.06 -18.86
N ILE A 115 -24.85 22.95 -17.80
CA ILE A 115 -24.87 23.92 -16.69
C ILE A 115 -24.39 25.29 -17.14
N ILE A 116 -23.34 25.36 -17.98
CA ILE A 116 -22.82 26.62 -18.51
C ILE A 116 -23.84 27.29 -19.43
N THR A 117 -24.51 26.53 -20.29
CA THR A 117 -25.39 27.07 -21.34
C THR A 117 -26.82 27.32 -20.88
N LEU A 118 -27.40 26.42 -20.07
CA LEU A 118 -28.82 26.43 -19.73
C LEU A 118 -29.12 27.08 -18.37
N GLY A 119 -28.22 26.96 -17.39
CA GLY A 119 -28.31 27.60 -16.06
C GLY A 119 -29.49 27.19 -15.15
N ASN A 120 -30.60 26.72 -15.70
CA ASN A 120 -31.91 26.68 -15.02
C ASN A 120 -32.31 25.30 -14.45
N TYR A 121 -31.39 24.35 -14.35
CA TYR A 121 -31.71 22.95 -13.95
C TYR A 121 -30.67 22.32 -13.00
N LEU A 122 -29.99 23.13 -12.18
CA LEU A 122 -28.89 22.68 -11.32
C LEU A 122 -29.25 21.46 -10.45
N ASP A 123 -30.42 21.45 -9.82
CA ASP A 123 -30.84 20.35 -8.94
C ASP A 123 -30.96 19.01 -9.68
N GLN A 124 -31.46 19.03 -10.91
CA GLN A 124 -31.62 17.84 -11.76
C GLN A 124 -30.26 17.27 -12.17
N PHE A 125 -29.31 18.14 -12.50
CA PHE A 125 -27.93 17.74 -12.78
C PHE A 125 -27.28 17.09 -11.55
N TYR A 126 -27.40 17.68 -10.35
CA TYR A 126 -26.85 17.08 -9.13
C TYR A 126 -27.53 15.75 -8.73
N LEU A 127 -28.83 15.62 -8.97
CA LEU A 127 -29.52 14.34 -8.82
C LEU A 127 -28.97 13.29 -9.79
N ALA A 128 -28.76 13.65 -11.07
CA ALA A 128 -28.19 12.75 -12.06
C ALA A 128 -26.77 12.27 -11.67
N CYS A 129 -25.93 13.15 -11.10
CA CYS A 129 -24.63 12.74 -10.55
C CYS A 129 -24.76 11.72 -9.43
N SER A 130 -25.71 11.96 -8.51
CA SER A 130 -25.94 11.05 -7.39
C SER A 130 -26.42 9.68 -7.87
N ILE A 131 -27.34 9.65 -8.84
CA ILE A 131 -27.79 8.41 -9.49
C ILE A 131 -26.60 7.71 -10.19
N SER A 132 -25.77 8.46 -10.90
CA SER A 132 -24.58 7.91 -11.58
C SER A 132 -23.61 7.28 -10.57
N LEU A 133 -23.27 7.97 -9.48
CA LEU A 133 -22.43 7.43 -8.40
C LEU A 133 -23.04 6.16 -7.80
N GLY A 134 -24.35 6.16 -7.53
CA GLY A 134 -25.07 4.99 -7.03
C GLY A 134 -25.00 3.79 -7.98
N PHE A 135 -25.16 4.04 -9.29
CA PHE A 135 -25.02 3.00 -10.32
C PHE A 135 -23.63 2.35 -10.30
N TYR A 136 -22.54 3.13 -10.28
CA TYR A 136 -21.18 2.56 -10.22
C TYR A 136 -20.89 1.85 -8.90
N LEU A 137 -21.41 2.35 -7.77
CA LEU A 137 -21.28 1.67 -6.48
C LEU A 137 -21.98 0.30 -6.51
N LEU A 138 -23.16 0.20 -7.14
CA LEU A 138 -23.85 -1.08 -7.36
C LEU A 138 -23.06 -2.02 -8.27
N LEU A 139 -22.42 -1.51 -9.33
CA LEU A 139 -21.55 -2.32 -10.19
C LEU A 139 -20.34 -2.87 -9.43
N ILE A 140 -19.72 -2.04 -8.57
CA ILE A 140 -18.61 -2.47 -7.71
C ILE A 140 -19.09 -3.54 -6.73
N PHE A 141 -20.23 -3.34 -6.08
CA PHE A 141 -20.81 -4.30 -5.14
C PHE A 141 -21.13 -5.66 -5.78
N ARG A 142 -21.64 -5.65 -7.02
CA ARG A 142 -21.93 -6.87 -7.78
C ARG A 142 -20.69 -7.54 -8.36
N SER A 143 -19.54 -6.87 -8.35
CA SER A 143 -18.32 -7.45 -8.89
C SER A 143 -17.79 -8.56 -7.97
N PRO A 144 -17.26 -9.67 -8.52
CA PRO A 144 -16.64 -10.73 -7.71
C PRO A 144 -15.52 -10.22 -6.80
N SER A 145 -14.84 -9.15 -7.23
CA SER A 145 -13.76 -8.50 -6.48
C SER A 145 -14.21 -7.85 -5.17
N TYR A 146 -15.51 -7.63 -4.95
CA TYR A 146 -16.01 -6.94 -3.75
C TYR A 146 -15.72 -7.70 -2.45
N ASN A 147 -15.72 -9.04 -2.50
CA ASN A 147 -15.47 -9.86 -1.32
C ASN A 147 -13.99 -9.88 -0.92
N ASP A 148 -13.09 -9.62 -1.85
CA ASP A 148 -11.63 -9.65 -1.67
C ASP A 148 -11.01 -8.26 -1.53
N LEU A 149 -11.81 -7.24 -1.17
CA LEU A 149 -11.33 -5.87 -1.04
C LEU A 149 -10.36 -5.71 0.13
N SER A 150 -9.28 -4.95 -0.13
CA SER A 150 -8.38 -4.55 0.95
C SER A 150 -9.11 -3.64 1.95
N PRO A 151 -8.63 -3.53 3.21
CA PRO A 151 -9.24 -2.62 4.19
C PRO A 151 -9.31 -1.16 3.71
N TRP A 152 -8.31 -0.73 2.92
CA TRP A 152 -8.29 0.59 2.28
C TRP A 152 -9.40 0.76 1.26
N ASP A 153 -9.60 -0.23 0.39
CA ASP A 153 -10.59 -0.18 -0.68
C ASP A 153 -12.01 -0.27 -0.12
N LEU A 154 -12.23 -1.14 0.87
CA LEU A 154 -13.52 -1.24 1.56
C LEU A 154 -13.89 0.06 2.28
N MET A 155 -12.92 0.74 2.90
CA MET A 155 -13.13 2.07 3.47
C MET A 155 -13.50 3.08 2.40
N LEU A 156 -12.74 3.15 1.29
CA LEU A 156 -13.02 4.07 0.19
C LEU A 156 -14.45 3.88 -0.33
N TYR A 157 -14.86 2.63 -0.57
CA TYR A 157 -16.23 2.29 -0.98
C TYR A 157 -17.30 2.80 0.02
N ARG A 158 -17.11 2.54 1.32
CA ARG A 158 -18.03 3.00 2.38
C ARG A 158 -18.12 4.51 2.46
N LEU A 159 -17.00 5.21 2.31
CA LEU A 159 -16.98 6.68 2.29
C LEU A 159 -17.73 7.24 1.06
N MET A 160 -17.64 6.58 -0.09
CA MET A 160 -18.41 6.97 -1.28
C MET A 160 -19.92 6.73 -1.11
N LEU A 161 -20.34 5.70 -0.35
CA LEU A 161 -21.74 5.52 0.05
C LEU A 161 -22.25 6.64 0.95
N VAL A 162 -21.42 7.08 1.92
CA VAL A 162 -21.77 8.24 2.77
C VAL A 162 -21.95 9.50 1.93
N LEU A 163 -21.06 9.74 0.94
CA LEU A 163 -21.22 10.85 0.00
C LEU A 163 -22.52 10.72 -0.81
N LEU A 164 -22.83 9.53 -1.33
CA LEU A 164 -24.06 9.29 -2.09
C LEU A 164 -25.29 9.75 -1.28
N VAL A 165 -25.42 9.29 -0.03
CA VAL A 165 -26.54 9.67 0.85
C VAL A 165 -26.53 11.17 1.14
N ALA A 166 -25.36 11.75 1.38
CA ALA A 166 -25.23 13.17 1.68
C ALA A 166 -25.65 14.09 0.51
N PHE A 167 -25.54 13.64 -0.75
CA PHE A 167 -25.95 14.43 -1.93
C PHE A 167 -27.34 14.12 -2.45
N THR A 168 -27.88 12.92 -2.18
CA THR A 168 -29.29 12.65 -2.48
C THR A 168 -30.22 13.31 -1.48
N PHE A 169 -29.82 13.42 -0.21
CA PHE A 169 -30.67 13.97 0.85
C PHE A 169 -31.17 15.40 0.57
N PRO A 170 -30.33 16.40 0.21
CA PRO A 170 -30.78 17.76 -0.14
C PRO A 170 -31.91 17.85 -1.17
N TYR A 171 -31.92 16.96 -2.16
CA TYR A 171 -32.91 16.95 -3.23
C TYR A 171 -34.35 16.72 -2.72
N PHE A 172 -34.51 15.85 -1.72
CA PHE A 172 -35.83 15.53 -1.17
C PHE A 172 -36.37 16.59 -0.23
N PHE A 173 -35.47 17.28 0.49
CA PHE A 173 -35.87 18.20 1.57
C PHE A 173 -35.86 19.68 1.16
N LYS A 174 -35.29 20.07 0.00
CA LYS A 174 -35.32 21.43 -0.59
C LYS A 174 -34.95 22.60 0.35
N TYR A 175 -34.20 22.37 1.42
CA TYR A 175 -33.76 23.42 2.35
C TYR A 175 -32.38 23.96 1.98
N VAL A 176 -32.18 25.29 1.98
CA VAL A 176 -30.86 25.92 1.72
C VAL A 176 -29.76 25.44 2.70
N HIS A 177 -30.13 25.16 3.96
CA HIS A 177 -29.20 24.58 4.95
C HIS A 177 -28.68 23.18 4.58
N SER A 178 -29.38 22.45 3.70
CA SER A 178 -28.96 21.11 3.26
C SER A 178 -27.67 21.14 2.42
N TYR A 179 -27.40 22.23 1.70
CA TYR A 179 -26.17 22.37 0.91
C TYR A 179 -24.93 22.55 1.80
N ALA A 180 -25.07 23.28 2.90
CA ALA A 180 -24.02 23.43 3.92
C ALA A 180 -23.70 22.09 4.59
N ILE A 181 -24.74 21.31 4.93
CA ILE A 181 -24.60 19.96 5.51
C ILE A 181 -23.86 19.03 4.55
N GLY A 182 -24.25 18.99 3.27
CA GLY A 182 -23.56 18.17 2.27
C GLY A 182 -22.09 18.54 2.10
N THR A 183 -21.74 19.82 2.24
CA THR A 183 -20.33 20.27 2.23
C THR A 183 -19.59 19.82 3.47
N ALA A 184 -20.20 19.94 4.66
CA ALA A 184 -19.62 19.47 5.92
C ALA A 184 -19.34 17.96 5.89
N ILE A 185 -20.30 17.16 5.39
CA ILE A 185 -20.15 15.71 5.30
C ILE A 185 -19.02 15.35 4.32
N SER A 186 -18.91 16.03 3.18
CA SER A 186 -17.80 15.76 2.25
C SER A 186 -16.44 16.09 2.82
N SER A 187 -16.33 17.20 3.54
CA SER A 187 -15.12 17.54 4.26
C SER A 187 -14.78 16.47 5.30
N ALA A 188 -15.77 16.02 6.09
CA ALA A 188 -15.61 14.91 7.04
C ALA A 188 -15.15 13.60 6.39
N VAL A 189 -15.70 13.26 5.22
CA VAL A 189 -15.25 12.11 4.41
C VAL A 189 -13.78 12.24 4.03
N VAL A 190 -13.35 13.43 3.60
CA VAL A 190 -11.94 13.69 3.26
C VAL A 190 -11.04 13.58 4.50
N TYR A 191 -11.46 14.09 5.67
CA TYR A 191 -10.69 13.91 6.91
C TYR A 191 -10.50 12.43 7.25
N CYS A 192 -11.58 11.65 7.24
CA CYS A 192 -11.51 10.21 7.46
C CYS A 192 -10.58 9.54 6.46
N MET A 193 -10.72 9.87 5.18
CA MET A 193 -9.87 9.35 4.11
C MET A 193 -8.40 9.73 4.31
N PHE A 194 -8.09 10.96 4.76
CA PHE A 194 -6.74 11.46 4.99
C PHE A 194 -6.04 10.78 6.16
N PHE A 195 -6.69 10.65 7.31
CA PHE A 195 -6.07 9.97 8.46
C PHE A 195 -5.85 8.49 8.19
N TYR A 196 -6.79 7.85 7.50
CA TYR A 196 -6.57 6.48 7.04
C TYR A 196 -5.46 6.45 5.98
N PHE A 197 -5.38 7.45 5.10
CA PHE A 197 -4.32 7.55 4.10
C PHE A 197 -2.96 7.60 4.78
N LEU A 198 -2.77 8.41 5.83
CA LEU A 198 -1.51 8.43 6.58
C LEU A 198 -1.18 7.08 7.24
N LYS A 199 -2.19 6.34 7.71
CA LYS A 199 -1.99 5.00 8.30
C LYS A 199 -1.57 3.94 7.27
N TYR A 200 -2.07 4.02 6.04
CA TYR A 200 -1.85 3.01 5.00
C TYR A 200 -0.87 3.44 3.90
N ALA A 201 -0.57 4.73 3.74
CA ALA A 201 0.41 5.28 2.81
C ALA A 201 1.81 4.65 2.97
N PRO A 202 2.32 4.37 4.19
CA PRO A 202 3.57 3.64 4.37
C PRO A 202 3.53 2.25 3.74
N ARG A 203 2.36 1.59 3.71
CA ARG A 203 2.14 0.24 3.15
C ARG A 203 1.85 0.26 1.64
N LEU A 204 1.37 1.37 1.08
CA LEU A 204 1.27 1.58 -0.37
C LEU A 204 2.65 1.74 -1.06
N SER A 205 3.71 1.97 -0.28
CA SER A 205 5.12 2.02 -0.72
C SER A 205 6.00 0.87 -0.19
N THR A 206 5.50 0.03 0.73
CA THR A 206 6.25 -1.10 1.31
C THR A 206 5.55 -2.44 1.13
N LYS A 207 4.76 -2.59 0.05
CA LYS A 207 4.61 -3.90 -0.58
C LYS A 207 5.70 -4.10 -1.63
N VAL A 208 6.97 -4.02 -1.21
CA VAL A 208 8.03 -4.71 -1.95
C VAL A 208 7.72 -6.19 -1.77
N ASN A 209 7.17 -6.82 -2.80
CA ASN A 209 7.14 -8.26 -3.05
C ASN A 209 6.79 -9.17 -1.86
N GLU A 210 5.52 -9.19 -1.43
CA GLU A 210 4.96 -10.47 -0.92
C GLU A 210 4.75 -11.48 -2.06
N LEU A 211 4.74 -11.01 -3.31
CA LEU A 211 4.67 -11.85 -4.49
C LEU A 211 6.09 -12.07 -5.03
N GLU A 212 6.55 -13.31 -4.85
CA GLU A 212 7.70 -13.95 -5.48
C GLU A 212 9.08 -13.31 -5.19
N VAL A 213 9.72 -13.75 -4.10
CA VAL A 213 11.14 -14.07 -4.26
C VAL A 213 11.18 -15.10 -5.38
N ASN A 214 11.70 -14.71 -6.55
CA ASN A 214 11.90 -15.61 -7.68
C ASN A 214 12.56 -16.90 -7.17
N LEU A 215 11.98 -18.06 -7.44
CA LEU A 215 12.52 -19.36 -7.03
C LEU A 215 14.00 -19.51 -7.41
N GLN A 216 14.43 -18.88 -8.51
CA GLN A 216 15.83 -18.83 -8.94
C GLN A 216 16.73 -18.06 -7.96
N LEU A 217 16.26 -16.94 -7.40
CA LEU A 217 17.02 -16.16 -6.41
C LEU A 217 17.10 -16.89 -5.06
N GLU A 218 15.99 -17.52 -4.66
CA GLU A 218 15.97 -18.36 -3.47
C GLU A 218 16.97 -19.51 -3.61
N GLN A 219 16.93 -20.24 -4.73
CA GLN A 219 17.86 -21.32 -5.01
C GLN A 219 19.31 -20.82 -5.09
N LYS A 220 19.55 -19.65 -5.69
CA LYS A 220 20.90 -19.05 -5.75
C LYS A 220 21.47 -18.79 -4.36
N ILE A 221 20.66 -18.26 -3.44
CA ILE A 221 21.07 -18.00 -2.05
C ILE A 221 21.31 -19.32 -1.30
N ILE A 222 20.41 -20.29 -1.45
CA ILE A 222 20.55 -21.61 -0.80
C ILE A 222 21.80 -22.31 -1.32
N ASN A 223 22.03 -22.34 -2.63
CA ASN A 223 23.23 -22.96 -3.22
C ASN A 223 24.51 -22.29 -2.72
N ALA A 224 24.56 -20.95 -2.68
CA ALA A 224 25.73 -20.24 -2.18
C ALA A 224 26.01 -20.54 -0.70
N LEU A 225 24.97 -20.75 0.11
CA LEU A 225 25.14 -21.14 1.51
C LEU A 225 25.52 -22.62 1.66
N GLU A 226 24.78 -23.54 1.04
CA GLU A 226 24.88 -24.97 1.34
C GLU A 226 25.80 -25.75 0.40
N LEU A 227 25.86 -25.39 -0.88
CA LEU A 227 26.71 -26.08 -1.86
C LEU A 227 28.10 -25.45 -1.96
N ASP A 228 28.16 -24.12 -2.05
CA ASP A 228 29.43 -23.39 -2.13
C ASP A 228 30.05 -23.15 -0.74
N GLU A 229 29.34 -23.53 0.32
CA GLU A 229 29.76 -23.44 1.72
C GLU A 229 30.31 -22.06 2.13
N VAL A 230 29.76 -20.97 1.55
CA VAL A 230 30.25 -19.60 1.79
C VAL A 230 30.20 -19.23 3.28
N TYR A 231 29.35 -19.91 4.08
CA TYR A 231 29.33 -19.77 5.54
C TYR A 231 30.70 -20.00 6.19
N ARG A 232 31.61 -20.77 5.60
CA ARG A 232 32.97 -21.01 6.12
C ARG A 232 33.87 -19.79 6.03
N GLN A 233 33.53 -18.78 5.24
CA GLN A 233 34.32 -17.56 5.13
C GLN A 233 34.33 -16.81 6.46
N SER A 234 35.53 -16.52 6.99
CA SER A 234 35.68 -15.75 8.22
C SER A 234 35.05 -14.37 8.07
N ALA A 235 34.47 -13.84 9.14
CA ALA A 235 33.84 -12.52 9.19
C ALA A 235 32.66 -12.28 8.25
N LEU A 236 32.13 -13.29 7.56
CA LEU A 236 31.02 -13.14 6.60
C LEU A 236 29.84 -12.32 7.16
N THR A 237 29.69 -11.12 6.60
CA THR A 237 28.57 -10.22 6.86
C THR A 237 27.49 -10.34 5.78
N LEU A 238 26.30 -9.83 6.09
CA LEU A 238 25.21 -9.75 5.11
C LEU A 238 25.59 -8.89 3.88
N SER A 239 26.43 -7.87 4.07
CA SER A 239 26.89 -7.01 2.97
C SER A 239 27.83 -7.76 2.04
N GLU A 240 28.83 -8.44 2.60
CA GLU A 240 29.79 -9.23 1.81
C GLU A 240 29.08 -10.36 1.06
N PHE A 241 28.14 -11.06 1.69
CA PHE A 241 27.35 -12.08 1.02
C PHE A 241 26.46 -11.51 -0.09
N SER A 242 25.91 -10.31 0.11
CA SER A 242 25.11 -9.60 -0.89
C SER A 242 25.93 -9.26 -2.14
N GLU A 243 27.15 -8.79 -1.96
CA GLU A 243 28.09 -8.51 -3.05
C GLU A 243 28.54 -9.80 -3.75
N LEU A 244 28.89 -10.84 -3.00
CA LEU A 244 29.36 -12.12 -3.52
C LEU A 244 28.31 -12.80 -4.41
N VAL A 245 27.05 -12.83 -3.98
CA VAL A 245 25.97 -13.48 -4.73
C VAL A 245 25.30 -12.51 -5.73
N GLY A 246 25.62 -11.22 -5.68
CA GLY A 246 24.99 -10.18 -6.50
C GLY A 246 23.48 -10.04 -6.23
N VAL A 247 23.06 -10.21 -4.98
CA VAL A 247 21.65 -10.14 -4.56
C VAL A 247 21.51 -9.11 -3.46
N PRO A 248 20.56 -8.15 -3.54
CA PRO A 248 20.36 -7.15 -2.49
C PRO A 248 20.11 -7.74 -1.09
N GLN A 249 20.73 -7.14 -0.07
CA GLN A 249 20.66 -7.57 1.35
C GLN A 249 19.23 -7.81 1.88
N TYR A 250 18.25 -6.99 1.45
CA TYR A 250 16.86 -7.14 1.88
C TYR A 250 16.20 -8.43 1.34
N ILE A 251 16.61 -8.90 0.16
CA ILE A 251 16.14 -10.16 -0.43
C ILE A 251 16.74 -11.32 0.36
N ILE A 252 18.05 -11.29 0.61
CA ILE A 252 18.75 -12.31 1.40
C ILE A 252 18.11 -12.46 2.77
N SER A 253 17.90 -11.34 3.49
CA SER A 253 17.28 -11.36 4.82
C SER A 253 15.88 -11.98 4.81
N ARG A 254 15.11 -11.76 3.74
CA ARG A 254 13.80 -12.38 3.56
C ARG A 254 13.90 -13.86 3.28
N VAL A 255 14.79 -14.27 2.38
CA VAL A 255 15.01 -15.67 2.04
C VAL A 255 15.47 -16.44 3.25
N THR A 256 16.45 -15.93 4.02
CA THR A 256 16.92 -16.62 5.21
C THR A 256 15.82 -16.78 6.25
N LYS A 257 14.99 -15.75 6.44
CA LYS A 257 13.85 -15.81 7.36
C LYS A 257 12.74 -16.73 6.86
N LYS A 258 12.54 -16.84 5.55
CA LYS A 258 11.53 -17.71 4.93
C LYS A 258 11.94 -19.18 5.06
N VAL A 259 13.15 -19.51 4.62
CA VAL A 259 13.71 -20.87 4.47
C VAL A 259 14.14 -21.41 5.83
N TYR A 260 15.02 -20.71 6.54
CA TYR A 260 15.65 -21.19 7.78
C TYR A 260 14.93 -20.72 9.06
N LYS A 261 13.92 -19.84 8.96
CA LYS A 261 13.24 -19.17 10.09
C LYS A 261 14.16 -18.33 11.00
N LYS A 262 15.42 -18.12 10.58
CA LYS A 262 16.49 -17.42 11.31
C LYS A 262 16.88 -16.11 10.60
N THR A 263 17.51 -15.18 11.31
CA THR A 263 18.18 -14.03 10.67
C THR A 263 19.41 -14.49 9.90
N PHE A 264 19.94 -13.71 8.94
CA PHE A 264 21.12 -14.12 8.17
C PHE A 264 22.32 -14.51 9.05
N PRO A 265 22.74 -13.73 10.08
CA PRO A 265 23.84 -14.14 10.95
C PRO A 265 23.55 -15.42 11.73
N GLU A 266 22.30 -15.64 12.15
CA GLU A 266 21.89 -16.87 12.83
C GLU A 266 21.89 -18.07 11.88
N THR A 267 21.49 -17.90 10.62
CA THR A 267 21.56 -18.95 9.59
C THR A 267 23.02 -19.37 9.36
N VAL A 268 23.91 -18.41 9.12
CA VAL A 268 25.35 -18.68 8.91
C VAL A 268 25.90 -19.42 10.12
N ASN A 269 25.69 -18.90 11.33
CA ASN A 269 26.17 -19.55 12.55
C ASN A 269 25.59 -20.95 12.74
N SER A 270 24.31 -21.17 12.42
CA SER A 270 23.69 -22.49 12.49
C SER A 270 24.37 -23.49 11.55
N LEU A 271 24.66 -23.09 10.31
CA LEU A 271 25.37 -23.94 9.34
C LEU A 271 26.78 -24.28 9.83
N ARG A 272 27.51 -23.31 10.38
CA ARG A 272 28.83 -23.53 10.99
C ARG A 272 28.80 -24.54 12.14
N ILE A 273 27.79 -24.46 13.01
CA ILE A 273 27.64 -25.44 14.10
C ILE A 273 27.35 -26.83 13.54
N SER A 274 26.46 -26.93 12.56
CA SER A 274 26.15 -28.22 11.90
C SER A 274 27.39 -28.86 11.28
N ASP A 275 28.22 -28.08 10.59
CA ASP A 275 29.50 -28.54 10.04
C ASP A 275 30.46 -29.05 11.13
N VAL A 276 30.63 -28.32 12.23
CA VAL A 276 31.45 -28.79 13.36
C VAL A 276 30.90 -30.09 13.97
N GLN A 277 29.57 -30.20 14.14
CA GLN A 277 28.94 -31.42 14.65
C GLN A 277 29.15 -32.61 13.72
N GLU A 278 29.10 -32.40 12.41
CA GLU A 278 29.34 -33.43 11.41
C GLU A 278 30.80 -33.89 11.43
N LYS A 279 31.76 -32.95 11.43
CA LYS A 279 33.19 -33.28 11.53
C LYS A 279 33.52 -34.03 12.83
N LEU A 280 32.89 -33.69 13.95
CA LEU A 280 33.06 -34.42 15.21
C LEU A 280 32.52 -35.86 15.16
N LYS A 281 31.54 -36.15 14.30
CA LYS A 281 31.01 -37.51 14.09
C LYS A 281 31.87 -38.33 13.11
N GLN A 282 32.45 -37.67 12.11
CA GLN A 282 33.26 -38.32 11.06
C GLN A 282 34.71 -38.55 11.48
N SER A 283 35.29 -37.61 12.25
CA SER A 283 36.62 -37.77 12.84
C SER A 283 36.56 -38.82 13.94
N ASP A 284 37.66 -39.55 14.20
CA ASP A 284 37.80 -40.25 15.50
C ASP A 284 37.68 -39.17 16.59
N ALA A 285 36.52 -39.11 17.22
CA ALA A 285 36.12 -38.02 18.11
C ALA A 285 37.15 -37.83 19.24
N LYS A 286 37.96 -38.85 19.55
CA LYS A 286 39.06 -38.79 20.54
C LYS A 286 40.23 -37.88 20.14
N GLY A 287 40.49 -37.68 18.84
CA GLY A 287 41.64 -36.91 18.36
C GLY A 287 41.33 -35.49 17.84
N ALA A 288 40.05 -35.17 17.65
CA ALA A 288 39.64 -33.90 17.05
C ALA A 288 39.87 -32.70 17.98
N LYS A 289 40.60 -31.69 17.50
CA LYS A 289 40.77 -30.40 18.18
C LYS A 289 39.58 -29.50 17.88
N ILE A 290 38.66 -29.36 18.85
CA ILE A 290 37.43 -28.57 18.71
C ILE A 290 37.71 -27.13 18.26
N GLU A 291 38.75 -26.51 18.83
CA GLU A 291 39.12 -25.13 18.51
C GLU A 291 39.51 -24.98 17.04
N GLN A 292 40.22 -25.97 16.49
CA GLN A 292 40.60 -25.99 15.08
C GLN A 292 39.35 -26.16 14.20
N LEU A 293 38.46 -27.09 14.55
CA LEU A 293 37.20 -27.27 13.82
C LEU A 293 36.33 -26.00 13.81
N ALA A 294 36.32 -25.25 14.90
CA ALA A 294 35.59 -23.98 14.97
C ALA A 294 36.17 -22.94 14.00
N PHE A 295 37.49 -22.80 13.91
CA PHE A 295 38.13 -21.91 12.96
C PHE A 295 37.93 -22.38 11.51
N ASP A 296 38.02 -23.69 11.24
CA ASP A 296 37.77 -24.27 9.91
C ASP A 296 36.31 -24.11 9.45
N ALA A 297 35.37 -23.98 10.39
CA ALA A 297 33.99 -23.65 10.12
C ALA A 297 33.75 -22.13 9.92
N GLY A 298 34.76 -21.28 10.09
CA GLY A 298 34.67 -19.84 9.82
C GLY A 298 34.31 -18.96 11.02
N PHE A 299 34.40 -19.47 12.25
CA PHE A 299 34.25 -18.62 13.44
C PHE A 299 35.48 -17.74 13.65
N ASN A 300 35.27 -16.44 13.82
CA ASN A 300 36.37 -15.49 14.09
C ASN A 300 36.92 -15.60 15.51
N THR A 301 36.09 -15.98 16.48
CA THR A 301 36.49 -16.10 17.89
C THR A 301 35.88 -17.34 18.53
N LEU A 302 36.65 -17.97 19.43
CA LEU A 302 36.17 -19.11 20.21
C LEU A 302 35.02 -18.72 21.14
N SER A 303 35.00 -17.50 21.68
CA SER A 303 33.91 -17.03 22.54
C SER A 303 32.57 -17.00 21.81
N THR A 304 32.54 -16.53 20.55
CA THR A 304 31.32 -16.59 19.72
C THR A 304 30.94 -18.03 19.42
N PHE A 305 31.90 -18.87 19.04
CA PHE A 305 31.66 -20.29 18.80
C PHE A 305 31.02 -20.99 20.01
N TYR A 306 31.62 -20.86 21.20
CA TYR A 306 31.12 -21.50 22.42
C TYR A 306 29.71 -21.04 22.77
N ALA A 307 29.42 -19.74 22.64
CA ALA A 307 28.09 -19.19 22.92
C ALA A 307 27.04 -19.73 21.95
N VAL A 308 27.33 -19.75 20.64
CA VAL A 308 26.41 -20.25 19.62
C VAL A 308 26.22 -21.76 19.74
N PHE A 309 27.31 -22.53 19.92
CA PHE A 309 27.25 -23.99 20.05
C PHE A 309 26.37 -24.38 21.23
N LYS A 310 26.56 -23.76 22.40
CA LYS A 310 25.74 -24.01 23.58
C LYS A 310 24.28 -23.61 23.37
N LYS A 311 24.03 -22.50 22.66
CA LYS A 311 22.66 -22.04 22.33
C LYS A 311 21.92 -23.04 21.43
N GLU A 312 22.57 -23.57 20.41
CA GLU A 312 21.93 -24.46 19.42
C GLU A 312 21.84 -25.91 19.91
N THR A 313 22.79 -26.38 20.72
CA THR A 313 22.88 -27.79 21.14
C THR A 313 22.51 -28.07 22.59
N SER A 314 22.34 -27.01 23.40
CA SER A 314 22.20 -27.08 24.87
C SER A 314 23.39 -27.72 25.60
N MET A 315 24.52 -27.95 24.92
CA MET A 315 25.73 -28.57 25.47
C MET A 315 26.95 -27.73 25.12
N THR A 316 28.00 -27.79 25.92
CA THR A 316 29.30 -27.29 25.50
C THR A 316 29.90 -28.22 24.42
N PRO A 317 30.78 -27.73 23.54
CA PRO A 317 31.42 -28.58 22.54
C PRO A 317 32.13 -29.81 23.12
N ARG A 318 32.79 -29.68 24.28
CA ARG A 318 33.46 -30.79 24.96
C ARG A 318 32.47 -31.83 25.50
N GLU A 319 31.34 -31.38 26.06
CA GLU A 319 30.28 -32.30 26.49
C GLU A 319 29.68 -33.05 25.30
N TYR A 320 29.48 -32.37 24.18
CA TYR A 320 29.01 -32.97 22.94
C TYR A 320 30.00 -34.01 22.39
N GLN A 321 31.29 -33.67 22.33
CA GLN A 321 32.36 -34.60 21.93
C GLN A 321 32.43 -35.82 22.84
N ARG A 322 32.37 -35.63 24.17
CA ARG A 322 32.37 -36.75 25.14
C ARG A 322 31.16 -37.66 24.94
N LYS A 323 29.99 -37.11 24.64
CA LYS A 323 28.77 -37.88 24.35
C LYS A 323 28.90 -38.74 23.09
N LEU A 324 29.71 -38.34 22.12
CA LEU A 324 29.98 -39.14 20.91
C LEU A 324 31.00 -40.26 21.15
N ILE A 325 31.86 -40.14 22.17
CA ILE A 325 32.91 -41.12 22.50
C ILE A 325 32.42 -42.20 23.46
N ALA A 326 31.36 -41.91 24.23
CA ALA A 326 30.74 -42.81 25.21
C ALA A 326 29.83 -43.84 24.54
#